data_AF-A0A8J3AIJ0-F1
#
_entry.id   AF-A0A8J3AIJ0-F1
#
_cell.length_a   1.000
_cell.length_b   1.000
_cell.length_c   1.000
_cell.angle_alpha   90.00
_cell.angle_beta   90.00
_cell.angle_gamma   90.00
#
_symmetry.space_group_name_H-M   'P 1'
#
loop_
_entity.id
_entity.type
_entity.pdbx_description
1 polymer ?
#
loop_
_entity_poly.entity_id
_entity_poly.type
_entity_poly.pdbx_seq_one_letter_code
_entity_poly.pdbx_strand_id
1 'polypeptide(L)' 'MLKQALTPEEKAIYLELLQDLINAGTELEIKRIEDEILKFLRKARELPVSIEAKDEKAAAAHYIRAGILKN' A
#
# COMPACT_ATOMS: atom_id res chain seq x y z
N MET A 1 0.17 -8.45 -15.16
CA MET A 1 -0.40 -7.59 -14.11
C MET A 1 -0.05 -8.19 -12.76
N LEU A 2 0.86 -7.59 -12.00
CA LEU A 2 1.18 -8.06 -10.65
C LEU A 2 -0.03 -7.81 -9.74
N LYS A 3 -0.76 -8.87 -9.40
CA LYS A 3 -1.62 -8.86 -8.21
C LYS A 3 -0.67 -8.84 -7.01
N GLN A 4 -0.38 -7.67 -6.46
CA GLN A 4 0.26 -7.59 -5.14
C GLN A 4 -0.66 -8.34 -4.17
N ALA A 5 -0.20 -9.50 -3.73
CA ALA A 5 -0.90 -10.26 -2.70
C ALA A 5 -0.65 -9.54 -1.38
N LEU A 6 -1.71 -9.29 -0.61
CA LEU A 6 -1.61 -8.80 0.76
C LEU A 6 -0.67 -9.73 1.56
N THR A 7 0.20 -9.15 2.37
CA THR A 7 0.98 -9.88 3.38
C THR A 7 0.04 -10.61 4.35
N PRO A 8 0.50 -11.65 5.07
CA PRO A 8 -0.31 -12.31 6.10
C PRO A 8 -0.91 -11.33 7.12
N GLU A 9 -0.14 -10.33 7.53
CA GLU A 9 -0.55 -9.29 8.47
C GLU A 9 -1.64 -8.39 7.87
N GLU A 10 -1.45 -7.95 6.63
CA GLU A 10 -2.45 -7.17 5.90
C GLU A 10 -3.74 -7.97 5.65
N LYS A 11 -3.63 -9.28 5.40
CA LYS A 11 -4.81 -10.14 5.29
C LYS A 11 -5.57 -10.21 6.61
N ALA A 12 -4.88 -10.33 7.74
CA ALA A 12 -5.52 -10.36 9.05
C ALA A 12 -6.31 -9.06 9.31
N ILE A 13 -5.69 -7.91 9.06
CA ILE A 13 -6.34 -6.60 9.19
C ILE A 13 -7.55 -6.48 8.26
N TYR A 14 -7.42 -6.92 7.01
CA TYR A 14 -8.53 -6.89 6.06
C TYR A 14 -9.68 -7.80 6.48
N LEU A 15 -9.39 -8.99 7.02
CA LEU A 15 -10.41 -9.91 7.53
C LEU A 15 -11.12 -9.35 8.76
N GLU A 16 -10.40 -8.65 9.65
CA GLU A 16 -10.99 -7.96 10.79
C GLU A 16 -11.98 -6.88 10.35
N LEU A 17 -11.60 -6.03 9.40
CA LEU A 17 -12.51 -5.01 8.84
C LEU A 17 -13.75 -5.62 8.18
N LEU A 18 -13.62 -6.76 7.51
CA LEU A 18 -14.77 -7.47 6.94
C LEU A 18 -15.67 -8.07 8.02
N GLN A 19 -15.08 -8.58 9.10
CA GLN A 19 -15.83 -9.10 10.24
C GLN A 19 -16.62 -7.97 10.94
N ASP A 20 -16.01 -6.79 11.08
CA ASP A 20 -16.68 -5.60 11.60
C ASP A 20 -17.83 -5.16 10.71
N LEU A 21 -17.65 -5.21 9.38
CA LEU A 21 -18.70 -4.88 8.43
C LEU A 21 -19.91 -5.82 8.54
N ILE A 22 -19.67 -7.12 8.72
CA ILE A 22 -20.73 -8.12 8.93
C ILE A 22 -21.49 -7.85 10.23
N ASN A 23 -20.78 -7.38 11.26
CA ASN A 23 -21.35 -7.12 12.59
C ASN A 23 -21.97 -5.73 12.74
N ALA A 24 -21.84 -4.85 11.74
CA ALA A 24 -22.33 -3.49 11.80
C ALA A 24 -23.86 -3.45 11.94
N GLY A 25 -24.35 -2.69 12.93
CA GLY A 25 -25.78 -2.62 13.25
C GLY A 25 -26.50 -1.45 12.58
N THR A 26 -25.76 -0.48 12.04
CA THR A 26 -26.31 0.75 11.48
C THR A 26 -25.68 1.13 10.14
N GLU A 27 -26.43 1.86 9.32
CA GLU A 27 -25.93 2.37 8.03
C GLU A 27 -24.71 3.28 8.18
N LEU A 28 -24.65 4.05 9.27
CA LEU A 28 -23.52 4.92 9.57
C LEU A 28 -22.24 4.12 9.85
N GLU A 29 -22.34 3.04 10.62
CA GLU A 29 -21.21 2.15 10.90
C GLU A 29 -20.73 1.44 9.64
N ILE A 30 -21.68 0.93 8.84
CA ILE A 30 -21.38 0.30 7.53
C ILE A 30 -20.54 1.26 6.68
N LYS A 31 -21.01 2.50 6.47
CA LYS A 31 -20.30 3.50 5.65
C LYS A 31 -18.91 3.82 6.19
N ARG A 32 -18.75 3.92 7.51
CA ARG A 32 -17.44 4.17 8.12
C ARG A 32 -16.47 3.01 7.86
N ILE A 33 -16.93 1.77 8.01
CA ILE A 33 -16.11 0.57 7.80
C ILE A 33 -15.77 0.39 6.31
N GLU A 34 -16.71 0.67 5.41
CA GLU A 34 -16.46 0.70 3.96
C GLU A 34 -15.35 1.71 3.60
N ASP A 35 -15.38 2.91 4.18
CA ASP A 35 -14.34 3.92 3.98
C ASP A 35 -12.97 3.44 4.49
N GLU A 36 -12.91 2.74 5.61
CA GLU A 36 -11.68 2.17 6.17
C GLU A 36 -11.12 1.06 5.27
N ILE A 37 -11.97 0.17 4.76
CA ILE A 37 -11.60 -0.86 3.78
C ILE A 37 -11.02 -0.20 2.52
N LEU A 38 -11.67 0.84 1.98
CA LEU A 38 -11.20 1.54 0.80
C LEU A 38 -9.84 2.21 1.02
N LYS A 39 -9.63 2.84 2.19
CA LYS A 39 -8.33 3.43 2.56
C LYS A 39 -7.25 2.36 2.65
N PHE A 40 -7.54 1.23 3.29
CA PHE A 40 -6.63 0.10 3.42
C PHE A 40 -6.19 -0.41 2.04
N LEU A 41 -7.13 -0.66 1.14
CA LEU A 41 -6.85 -1.14 -0.21
C LEU A 41 -6.08 -0.14 -1.07
N ARG A 42 -6.33 1.17 -0.89
CA ARG A 42 -5.57 2.23 -1.56
C ARG A 42 -4.12 2.28 -1.07
N LYS A 43 -3.90 2.20 0.24
CA LYS A 43 -2.55 2.17 0.84
C LYS A 43 -1.74 0.96 0.35
N ALA A 44 -2.36 -0.22 0.29
CA ALA A 44 -1.74 -1.41 -0.27
C ALA A 44 -1.33 -1.20 -1.75
N ARG A 45 -2.14 -0.46 -2.53
CA ARG A 45 -1.85 -0.11 -3.94
C ARG A 45 -0.83 1.01 -4.14
N GLU A 46 -0.55 1.84 -3.14
CA GLU A 46 0.46 2.93 -3.23
C GLU A 46 1.89 2.46 -2.89
N LEU A 47 2.01 1.32 -2.18
CA LEU A 47 3.29 0.68 -1.86
C LEU A 47 4.16 0.18 -3.05
N PRO A 48 3.70 -0.02 -4.30
CA PRO A 48 4.57 -0.45 -5.40
C PRO A 48 5.49 0.65 -5.96
N VAL A 49 5.27 1.94 -5.66
CA VAL A 49 6.08 3.01 -6.31
C VAL A 49 7.35 3.34 -5.52
N SER A 50 7.43 3.01 -4.22
CA SER A 50 8.44 3.63 -3.36
C SER A 50 9.75 2.87 -3.19
N ILE A 51 9.88 1.61 -3.62
CA ILE A 51 11.13 0.85 -3.48
C ILE A 51 11.98 1.04 -4.73
N GLU A 52 11.44 0.75 -5.92
CA GLU A 52 12.15 0.93 -7.19
C GLU A 52 12.52 2.41 -7.44
N ALA A 53 11.62 3.36 -7.13
CA ALA A 53 11.93 4.79 -7.28
C ALA A 53 12.93 5.33 -6.24
N LYS A 54 13.10 4.64 -5.10
CA LYS A 54 14.15 4.98 -4.12
C LYS A 54 15.49 4.38 -4.50
N ASP A 55 15.51 3.15 -5.03
CA ASP A 55 16.72 2.51 -5.51
C ASP A 55 17.25 3.15 -6.80
N GLU A 56 16.41 3.56 -7.75
CA GLU A 56 16.86 4.29 -8.94
C GLU A 56 17.50 5.64 -8.59
N LYS A 57 16.93 6.39 -7.63
CA LYS A 57 17.50 7.65 -7.16
C LYS A 57 18.79 7.45 -6.37
N ALA A 58 18.87 6.41 -5.54
CA ALA A 58 20.08 6.06 -4.82
C ALA A 58 21.19 5.60 -5.79
N ALA A 59 20.86 4.73 -6.75
CA ALA A 59 21.77 4.27 -7.79
C ALA A 59 22.25 5.44 -8.65
N ALA A 60 21.36 6.30 -9.14
CA ALA A 60 21.72 7.49 -9.91
C ALA A 60 22.62 8.44 -9.11
N ALA A 61 22.35 8.65 -7.82
CA ALA A 61 23.21 9.44 -6.94
C ALA A 61 24.61 8.81 -6.79
N HIS A 62 24.70 7.47 -6.70
CA HIS A 62 25.98 6.76 -6.70
C HIS A 62 26.74 6.91 -8.02
N TYR A 63 26.08 6.81 -9.18
CA TYR A 63 26.72 6.94 -10.49
C TYR A 63 27.18 8.38 -10.81
N ILE A 64 26.43 9.39 -10.36
CA ILE A 64 26.83 10.81 -10.45
C ILE A 64 28.04 11.05 -9.55
N ARG A 65 28.01 10.55 -8.30
CA ARG A 65 29.11 10.71 -7.34
C ARG A 65 30.38 9.95 -7.75
N ALA A 66 30.24 8.83 -8.45
CA ALA A 66 31.35 8.07 -9.03
C ALA A 66 31.89 8.66 -10.35
N GLY A 67 31.27 9.73 -10.89
CA GLY A 67 31.73 10.42 -12.09
C GLY A 67 31.47 9.66 -13.41
N ILE A 68 30.62 8.62 -13.38
CA ILE A 68 30.32 7.76 -14.54
C ILE A 68 29.25 8.40 -15.44
N LEU A 69 28.29 9.10 -14.85
CA LEU A 69 27.29 9.88 -15.58
C LEU A 69 27.59 11.38 -15.41
N LYS A 70 27.76 12.08 -16.53
CA LYS A 70 27.74 13.55 -16.58
C LYS A 70 26.36 13.98 -17.07
N ASN A 71 25.79 15.01 -16.43
CA ASN A 71 24.54 15.65 -16.82
C ASN A 71 24.48 15.96 -18.32
#